data_AF-A0AA36LP81-F1
#
_entry.id   AF-A0AA36LP81-F1
#
_cell.length_a   1.000
_cell.length_b   1.000
_cell.length_c   1.000
_cell.angle_alpha   90.00
_cell.angle_beta   90.00
_cell.angle_gamma   90.00
#
_symmetry.space_group_name_H-M   'P 1'
#
loop_
_entity.id
_entity.type
_entity.pdbx_description
1 polymer ?
#
loop_
_entity_poly.entity_id
_entity_poly.type
_entity_poly.pdbx_seq_one_letter_code
_entity_poly.pdbx_strand_id
1 'polypeptide(L)'
;MTKPAKQQPTINELGGNPPEFADDDSTDDADELEVVVVKGQTLRHSGETHVENSRLFLLHDDAERLISLGVVADVKALRQQAASTIGPSITVDDGVKINRGG
;
A
#
# COMPACT_ATOMS: atom_id res chain seq x y z
N MET A 1 -22.76 33.09 55.86
CA MET A 1 -21.46 32.57 55.42
C MET A 1 -21.67 31.38 54.49
N THR A 2 -21.15 31.49 53.26
CA THR A 2 -20.50 30.47 52.40
C THR A 2 -21.25 29.19 51.95
N LYS A 3 -21.47 29.08 50.62
CA LYS A 3 -21.69 27.85 49.82
C LYS A 3 -20.34 27.07 49.64
N PRO A 4 -20.24 25.97 48.86
CA PRO A 4 -20.78 24.60 49.02
C PRO A 4 -19.69 23.49 48.80
N ALA A 5 -20.13 22.22 48.75
CA ALA A 5 -19.58 21.06 48.01
C ALA A 5 -18.18 20.50 48.34
N LYS A 6 -18.15 19.17 48.61
CA LYS A 6 -17.27 18.23 47.89
C LYS A 6 -17.74 16.79 48.13
N GLN A 7 -18.42 16.26 47.12
CA GLN A 7 -18.71 14.85 46.94
C GLN A 7 -17.39 14.08 46.84
N GLN A 8 -17.36 12.91 47.48
CA GLN A 8 -16.28 11.95 47.38
C GLN A 8 -16.22 11.37 45.96
N PRO A 9 -15.03 11.18 45.37
CA PRO A 9 -14.90 10.54 44.07
C PRO A 9 -15.21 9.05 44.19
N THR A 10 -16.25 8.61 43.46
CA THR A 10 -16.52 7.21 43.17
C THR A 10 -15.33 6.64 42.39
N ILE A 11 -14.85 5.48 42.83
CA ILE A 11 -13.73 4.75 42.23
C ILE A 11 -14.20 4.19 40.88
N ASN A 12 -13.68 4.74 39.79
CA ASN A 12 -13.79 4.14 38.45
C ASN A 12 -12.81 2.96 38.36
N GLU A 13 -13.34 1.74 38.51
CA GLU A 13 -12.65 0.51 38.17
C GLU A 13 -12.74 0.24 36.66
N LEU A 14 -11.66 -0.31 36.10
CA LEU A 14 -11.44 -0.76 34.71
C LEU A 14 -11.25 0.39 33.72
N GLY A 15 -10.03 0.86 33.43
CA GLY A 15 -8.83 0.07 33.16
C GLY A 15 -8.74 -0.18 31.65
N GLY A 16 -8.05 0.72 30.95
CA GLY A 16 -7.55 0.51 29.59
C GLY A 16 -8.58 0.66 28.49
N ASN A 17 -8.91 1.90 28.13
CA ASN A 17 -9.21 2.17 26.72
C ASN A 17 -7.95 1.75 25.94
N PRO A 18 -8.00 0.82 24.98
CA PRO A 18 -6.85 0.61 24.10
C PRO A 18 -6.48 1.97 23.50
N PRO A 19 -5.18 2.29 23.38
CA PRO A 19 -4.77 3.53 22.76
C PRO A 19 -5.53 3.65 21.44
N GLU A 20 -6.16 4.81 21.27
CA GLU A 20 -6.72 5.25 20.02
C GLU A 20 -5.74 4.83 18.92
N PHE A 21 -6.11 3.83 18.13
CA PHE A 21 -5.68 3.80 16.75
C PHE A 21 -6.40 5.00 16.14
N ALA A 22 -5.81 6.18 16.36
CA ALA A 22 -5.97 7.29 15.47
C ALA A 22 -5.37 6.81 14.15
N ASP A 23 -6.13 5.99 13.42
CA ASP A 23 -6.10 5.97 11.96
C ASP A 23 -6.71 7.32 11.51
N ASP A 24 -6.07 8.42 11.92
CA ASP A 24 -6.27 9.76 11.39
C ASP A 24 -5.27 9.93 10.25
N ASP A 25 -5.45 9.11 9.22
CA ASP A 25 -4.83 9.30 7.91
C ASP A 25 -5.98 9.25 6.90
N SER A 26 -6.89 10.21 7.06
CA SER A 26 -7.99 10.49 6.15
C SER A 26 -7.93 11.97 5.77
N THR A 27 -6.73 12.42 5.41
CA THR A 27 -6.51 13.79 4.98
C THR A 27 -5.60 13.79 3.76
N ASP A 28 -6.22 13.83 2.57
CA ASP A 28 -5.60 14.26 1.31
C ASP A 28 -4.72 13.26 0.52
N ASP A 29 -4.77 11.95 0.81
CA ASP A 29 -4.05 10.91 0.04
C ASP A 29 -4.55 10.69 -1.40
N ALA A 30 -5.50 11.49 -1.87
CA ALA A 30 -6.09 11.31 -3.21
C ALA A 30 -5.06 11.54 -4.32
N ASP A 31 -4.02 12.33 -4.05
CA ASP A 31 -2.98 12.70 -5.00
C ASP A 31 -1.65 11.99 -4.74
N GLU A 32 -1.57 11.04 -3.81
CA GLU A 32 -0.35 10.25 -3.55
C GLU A 32 -0.40 8.84 -4.17
N LEU A 33 0.74 8.40 -4.70
CA LEU A 33 0.94 7.10 -5.34
C LEU A 33 1.92 6.24 -4.55
N GLU A 34 1.54 4.98 -4.32
CA GLU A 34 2.43 3.94 -3.77
C GLU A 34 3.43 3.51 -4.85
N VAL A 35 4.69 3.89 -4.67
CA VAL A 35 5.78 3.52 -5.59
C VAL A 35 6.86 2.71 -4.90
N VAL A 36 7.64 1.99 -5.70
CA VAL A 36 8.82 1.25 -5.25
C VAL A 36 10.05 1.70 -6.02
N VAL A 37 11.17 1.91 -5.33
CA VAL A 37 12.46 2.21 -5.97
C VAL A 37 12.93 1.00 -6.76
N VAL A 38 13.25 1.18 -8.04
CA VAL A 38 13.65 0.07 -8.89
C VAL A 38 15.06 -0.42 -8.57
N LYS A 39 15.41 -1.60 -9.07
CA LYS A 39 16.72 -2.22 -8.84
C LYS A 39 17.86 -1.33 -9.33
N GLY A 40 18.93 -1.22 -8.54
CA GLY A 40 20.10 -0.41 -8.88
C GLY A 40 19.88 1.09 -8.82
N GLN A 41 18.74 1.55 -8.29
CA GLN A 41 18.45 2.97 -8.07
C GLN A 41 18.42 3.31 -6.57
N THR A 42 18.63 4.58 -6.28
CA THR A 42 18.48 5.18 -4.95
C THR A 42 17.75 6.50 -5.10
N LEU A 43 16.73 6.74 -4.28
CA LEU A 43 15.93 7.95 -4.31
C LEU A 43 16.13 8.72 -3.02
N ARG A 44 16.50 10.00 -3.11
CA ARG A 44 16.51 10.90 -1.95
C ARG A 44 15.25 11.75 -1.95
N HIS A 45 14.39 11.57 -0.95
CA HIS A 45 13.12 12.27 -0.83
C HIS A 45 12.85 12.57 0.66
N SER A 46 12.22 13.70 0.97
CA SER A 46 11.90 14.12 2.35
C SER A 46 13.09 14.08 3.33
N GLY A 47 14.31 14.30 2.81
CA GLY A 47 15.54 14.25 3.60
C GLY A 47 16.12 12.86 3.84
N GLU A 48 15.38 11.79 3.52
CA GLU A 48 15.80 10.40 3.63
C GLU A 48 16.28 9.85 2.28
N THR A 49 17.12 8.81 2.31
CA THR A 49 17.54 8.07 1.11
C THR A 49 16.91 6.68 1.11
N HIS A 50 16.02 6.45 0.16
CA HIS A 50 15.39 5.16 -0.12
C HIS A 50 16.26 4.36 -1.09
N VAL A 51 16.57 3.12 -0.72
CA VAL A 51 17.37 2.19 -1.54
C VAL A 51 16.46 1.36 -2.46
N GLU A 52 17.05 0.53 -3.31
CA GLU A 52 16.26 -0.36 -4.17
C GLU A 52 15.28 -1.24 -3.36
N ASN A 53 14.12 -1.53 -3.96
CA ASN A 53 13.02 -2.28 -3.34
C ASN A 53 12.37 -1.57 -2.12
N SER A 54 12.77 -0.35 -1.78
CA SER A 54 12.05 0.46 -0.79
C SER A 54 10.73 0.96 -1.36
N ARG A 55 9.67 0.84 -0.57
CA ARG A 55 8.34 1.40 -0.88
C ARG A 55 8.19 2.75 -0.21
N LEU A 56 7.55 3.68 -0.90
CA LEU A 56 7.24 5.01 -0.40
C LEU A 56 5.99 5.56 -1.10
N PHE A 57 5.42 6.60 -0.50
CA PHE A 57 4.33 7.38 -1.07
C PHE A 57 4.89 8.70 -1.59
N LEU A 58 4.46 9.08 -2.78
CA LEU A 58 4.88 10.31 -3.45
C LEU A 58 3.66 10.98 -4.07
N LEU A 59 3.66 12.30 -4.14
CA LEU A 59 2.68 13.04 -4.93
C LEU A 59 2.67 12.58 -6.40
N HIS A 60 1.50 12.61 -7.03
CA HIS A 60 1.27 12.09 -8.37
C HIS A 60 2.25 12.67 -9.40
N ASP A 61 2.47 13.98 -9.39
CA ASP A 61 3.37 14.67 -10.32
C ASP A 61 4.84 14.20 -10.16
N ASP A 62 5.31 14.11 -8.92
CA ASP A 62 6.66 13.61 -8.61
C ASP A 62 6.81 12.12 -8.96
N ALA A 63 5.79 11.32 -8.66
CA ALA A 63 5.73 9.89 -8.97
C ALA A 63 5.79 9.68 -10.48
N GLU A 64 4.93 10.32 -11.27
CA GLU A 64 4.93 10.21 -12.73
C GLU A 64 6.28 10.58 -13.34
N ARG A 65 6.89 11.67 -12.85
CA ARG A 65 8.21 12.09 -13.31
C ARG A 65 9.28 11.04 -12.98
N LEU A 66 9.31 10.51 -11.77
CA LEU A 66 10.30 9.52 -11.35
C LEU A 66 10.09 8.15 -12.02
N ILE A 67 8.84 7.80 -12.34
CA ILE A 67 8.49 6.62 -13.15
C ILE A 67 9.00 6.79 -14.58
N SER A 68 8.78 7.96 -15.19
CA SER A 68 9.26 8.28 -16.54
C SER A 68 10.80 8.27 -16.62
N LEU A 69 11.48 8.68 -15.55
CA LEU A 69 12.94 8.59 -15.42
C LEU A 69 13.46 7.17 -15.13
N GLY A 70 12.57 6.22 -14.81
CA GLY A 70 12.93 4.85 -14.47
C GLY A 70 13.58 4.70 -13.10
N VAL A 71 13.35 5.64 -12.17
CA VAL A 71 13.88 5.59 -10.80
C VAL A 71 12.95 4.80 -9.88
N VAL A 72 11.65 4.94 -10.05
CA VAL A 72 10.61 4.23 -9.28
C VAL A 72 9.60 3.56 -10.21
N ALA A 73 8.78 2.66 -9.66
CA ALA A 73 7.69 2.01 -10.37
C ALA A 73 6.41 2.03 -9.53
N ASP A 74 5.28 2.24 -10.19
CA ASP A 74 3.95 2.18 -9.55
C ASP A 74 3.63 0.75 -9.11
N VAL A 75 3.33 0.58 -7.82
CA VAL A 75 3.11 -0.76 -7.27
C VAL A 75 1.81 -1.36 -7.80
N LYS A 76 0.78 -0.55 -8.04
CA LYS A 76 -0.50 -1.00 -8.58
C LYS A 76 -0.34 -1.55 -9.99
N ALA A 77 0.46 -0.90 -10.84
CA ALA A 77 0.81 -1.34 -12.18
C ALA A 77 1.61 -2.65 -12.14
N LEU A 78 2.60 -2.76 -11.24
CA LEU A 78 3.38 -4.00 -11.06
C LEU A 78 2.49 -5.19 -10.66
N ARG A 79 1.54 -5.00 -9.73
CA ARG A 79 0.60 -6.05 -9.33
C ARG A 79 -0.31 -6.47 -10.50
N GLN A 80 -0.81 -5.52 -11.28
CA GLN A 80 -1.62 -5.80 -12.47
C GLN A 80 -0.81 -6.55 -13.54
N GLN A 81 0.42 -6.11 -13.81
CA GLN A 81 1.32 -6.78 -14.76
C GLN A 81 1.66 -8.20 -14.32
N ALA A 82 1.89 -8.42 -13.02
CA ALA A 82 2.10 -9.76 -12.48
C ALA A 82 0.84 -10.64 -12.67
N ALA A 83 -0.34 -10.11 -12.35
CA ALA A 83 -1.60 -10.82 -12.54
C ALA A 83 -1.86 -11.18 -14.02
N SER A 84 -1.53 -10.28 -14.96
CA SER A 84 -1.65 -10.55 -16.40
C SER A 84 -0.60 -11.53 -16.93
N THR A 85 0.63 -11.47 -16.40
CA THR A 85 1.72 -12.38 -16.79
C THR A 85 1.45 -13.82 -16.34
N ILE A 86 0.78 -13.99 -15.21
CA ILE A 86 0.35 -15.29 -14.67
C ILE A 86 -1.03 -15.69 -15.25
N GLY A 87 -1.40 -15.15 -16.42
CA GLY A 87 -2.64 -15.48 -17.12
C GLY A 87 -2.84 -17.00 -17.29
N PRO A 88 -4.09 -17.47 -17.46
CA PRO A 88 -4.41 -18.88 -17.48
C PRO A 88 -3.58 -19.58 -18.56
N SER A 89 -2.76 -20.55 -18.16
CA SER A 89 -2.04 -21.42 -19.08
C SER A 89 -3.07 -22.27 -19.83
N ILE A 90 -3.42 -21.84 -21.04
CA ILE A 90 -4.21 -22.65 -21.98
C ILE A 90 -3.30 -23.78 -22.44
N THR A 91 -3.30 -24.87 -21.67
CA THR A 91 -2.72 -26.14 -22.10
C THR A 91 -3.75 -26.79 -23.02
N VAL A 92 -3.42 -26.90 -24.31
CA VAL A 92 -4.21 -27.72 -25.22
C VAL A 92 -3.94 -29.17 -24.81
N ASP A 93 -4.91 -29.81 -24.15
CA ASP A 93 -4.90 -31.27 -23.98
C ASP A 93 -5.04 -31.86 -25.39
N ASP A 94 -3.91 -32.28 -25.98
CA ASP A 94 -3.87 -32.95 -27.29
C ASP A 94 -4.45 -34.37 -27.17
N GLY A 95 -5.73 -34.44 -26.81
CA GLY A 95 -6.54 -35.65 -26.79
C GLY A 95 -7.32 -35.86 -28.10
N VAL A 96 -6.89 -35.25 -29.21
CA VAL A 96 -7.60 -35.36 -30.50
C VAL A 96 -7.37 -36.74 -31.12
N LYS A 97 -8.18 -37.71 -30.69
CA LYS A 97 -8.24 -39.06 -31.26
C LYS A 97 -9.14 -39.06 -32.50
N ILE A 98 -8.59 -38.68 -33.66
CA ILE A 98 -9.31 -38.84 -34.93
C ILE A 98 -9.39 -40.34 -35.31
N ASN A 99 -10.51 -40.98 -34.95
CA ASN A 99 -10.88 -42.26 -35.54
C ASN A 99 -11.33 -42.00 -36.99
N ARG A 100 -10.38 -42.03 -37.94
CA ARG A 100 -10.72 -42.23 -39.35
C ARG A 100 -11.10 -43.69 -39.52
N GLY A 101 -12.38 -43.92 -39.81
CA GLY A 101 -13.03 -45.22 -39.77
C GLY A 101 -12.48 -46.25 -40.75
N GLY A 102 -12.93 -47.49 -40.51
CA GLY A 102 -13.02 -48.59 -41.44
C GLY A 102 -14.35 -49.30 -41.20
#